data_AF-A0AA42TC90-F1
#
_entry.id   AF-A0AA42TC90-F1
#
_cell.length_a   1.000
_cell.length_b   1.000
_cell.length_c   1.000
_cell.angle_alpha   90.00
_cell.angle_beta   90.00
_cell.angle_gamma   90.00
#
_symmetry.space_group_name_H-M   'P 1'
#
loop_
_entity.id
_entity.type
_entity.pdbx_description
1 polymer ?
#
loop_
_entity_poly.entity_id
_entity_poly.type
_entity_poly.pdbx_seq_one_letter_code
_entity_poly.pdbx_strand_id
1 'polypeptide(L)'
;MNTADLDAFARRVLAFHAVRAPATPRWALDVARRSESPVCAFCTAPLDLDRSHSWGLSPLVPLSLAGPRDTENLRMACKRCITERGTRDLLAWPELSQRLPPEPLDALLADRLLVLQRSDNHLVEVGRFAKPATVLAQLQERWIHPRFVVHAQRHSDGWIVGWPLAHRAHLTRNDLAALLRNMHQGQWLEHPDVVAFRLTEDVFQAAVWQLIALHALVIPLPLGTALPPDRSFENRWMARYPSLRQIRLRRQGTHEAPWPSQAKDHIPAYSDRPNAVRMRTQRQAAREGETKAQWLEARRRLAKRDAGVASGTLRAWLPGERAAMQADVDDLASSWLEARQRKVQGRSQRP
;
A
#
# COMPACT_ATOMS: atom_id res chain seq x y z
N MET A 1 -12.76 22.83 22.95
CA MET A 1 -11.55 23.15 22.16
C MET A 1 -11.41 24.66 22.11
N ASN A 2 -10.25 25.20 22.49
CA ASN A 2 -10.01 26.65 22.39
C ASN A 2 -9.37 27.00 21.02
N THR A 3 -9.27 28.29 20.72
CA THR A 3 -8.64 28.78 19.47
C THR A 3 -7.15 28.39 19.37
N ALA A 4 -6.42 28.39 20.48
CA ALA A 4 -5.00 28.04 20.51
C ALA A 4 -4.72 26.58 20.09
N ASP A 5 -5.61 25.64 20.44
CA ASP A 5 -5.53 24.24 20.05
C ASP A 5 -5.74 24.07 18.53
N LEU A 6 -6.69 24.82 17.96
CA LEU A 6 -6.95 24.83 16.53
C LEU A 6 -5.80 25.47 15.75
N ASP A 7 -5.23 26.56 16.25
CA ASP A 7 -4.04 27.19 15.66
C ASP A 7 -2.83 26.24 15.70
N ALA A 8 -2.66 25.49 16.79
CA ALA A 8 -1.61 24.50 16.91
C ALA A 8 -1.80 23.34 15.91
N PHE A 9 -3.03 22.86 15.75
CA PHE A 9 -3.40 21.89 14.72
C PHE A 9 -3.09 22.43 13.32
N ALA A 10 -3.56 23.64 12.99
CA ALA A 10 -3.35 24.26 11.69
C ALA A 10 -1.86 24.43 11.36
N ARG A 11 -1.05 24.94 12.31
CA ARG A 11 0.40 25.05 12.14
C ARG A 11 1.05 23.72 11.80
N ARG A 12 0.65 22.63 12.46
CA ARG A 12 1.18 21.28 12.21
C ARG A 12 0.77 20.73 10.85
N VAL A 13 -0.50 20.92 10.48
CA VAL A 13 -1.01 20.59 9.14
C VAL A 13 -0.18 21.31 8.07
N LEU A 14 -0.02 22.63 8.18
CA LEU A 14 0.73 23.42 7.21
C LEU A 14 2.21 23.03 7.18
N ALA A 15 2.85 22.80 8.33
CA ALA A 15 4.23 22.34 8.41
C ALA A 15 4.44 21.00 7.70
N PHE A 16 3.49 20.07 7.80
CA PHE A 16 3.55 18.79 7.08
C PHE A 16 3.55 18.99 5.56
N HIS A 17 2.79 19.96 5.05
CA HIS A 17 2.71 20.27 3.63
C HIS A 17 3.84 21.19 3.13
N ALA A 18 4.55 21.88 4.02
CA ALA A 18 5.71 22.70 3.68
C ALA A 18 6.95 21.88 3.29
N VAL A 19 6.92 20.55 3.46
CA VAL A 19 8.02 19.65 3.06
C VAL A 19 8.26 19.78 1.55
N ARG A 20 9.41 20.35 1.21
CA ARG A 20 9.78 20.66 -0.17
C ARG A 20 10.04 19.40 -0.99
N ALA A 21 9.87 19.53 -2.30
CA ALA A 21 10.38 18.54 -3.25
C ALA A 21 11.87 18.24 -2.94
N PRO A 22 12.32 16.99 -3.11
CA PRO A 22 13.70 16.63 -2.85
C PRO A 22 14.64 17.53 -3.66
N ALA A 23 15.76 17.95 -3.05
CA ALA A 23 16.79 18.67 -3.76
C ALA A 23 17.27 17.84 -4.96
N THR A 24 17.54 18.50 -6.09
CA THR A 24 18.07 17.83 -7.28
C THR A 24 19.42 17.17 -6.94
N PRO A 25 19.50 15.84 -6.89
CA PRO A 25 20.75 15.15 -6.55
C PRO A 25 21.74 15.24 -7.72
N ARG A 26 23.04 15.18 -7.42
CA ARG A 26 24.10 15.32 -8.44
C ARG A 26 23.97 14.32 -9.59
N TRP A 27 23.64 13.06 -9.30
CA TRP A 27 23.45 12.04 -10.33
C TRP A 27 22.30 12.38 -11.31
N ALA A 28 21.25 13.07 -10.84
CA ALA A 28 20.14 13.46 -11.71
C ALA A 28 20.55 14.62 -12.65
N LEU A 29 21.45 15.50 -12.20
CA LEU A 29 22.09 16.48 -13.07
C LEU A 29 22.91 15.79 -14.17
N ASP A 30 23.63 14.73 -13.81
CA ASP A 30 24.48 13.98 -14.76
C ASP A 30 23.65 13.22 -15.79
N VAL A 31 22.52 12.62 -15.39
CA VAL A 31 21.58 11.97 -16.32
C VAL A 31 20.90 13.01 -17.22
N ALA A 32 20.46 14.14 -16.66
CA ALA A 32 19.83 15.21 -17.43
C ALA A 32 20.77 15.77 -18.52
N ARG A 33 22.04 16.03 -18.17
CA ARG A 33 23.06 16.54 -19.09
C ARG A 33 23.40 15.60 -20.23
N ARG A 34 23.19 14.30 -20.04
CA ARG A 34 23.43 13.26 -21.06
C ARG A 34 22.23 13.02 -21.97
N SER A 35 21.07 13.58 -21.63
CA SER A 35 19.89 13.54 -22.50
C SER A 35 20.08 14.56 -23.64
N GLU A 36 19.89 14.12 -24.88
CA GLU A 36 20.06 14.98 -26.06
C GLU A 36 19.11 16.18 -26.09
N SER A 37 17.95 16.08 -25.43
CA SER A 37 16.97 17.17 -25.29
C SER A 37 16.13 16.99 -24.03
N PRO A 38 16.61 17.49 -22.87
CA PRO A 38 15.88 17.36 -21.61
C PRO A 38 14.63 18.26 -21.63
N VAL A 39 13.45 17.65 -21.44
CA VAL A 39 12.16 18.35 -21.41
C VAL A 39 11.45 18.18 -20.07
N CYS A 40 10.58 19.13 -19.75
CA CYS A 40 9.71 19.05 -18.59
C CYS A 40 8.69 17.90 -18.75
N ALA A 41 8.62 17.00 -17.78
CA ALA A 41 7.67 15.88 -17.80
C ALA A 41 6.19 16.29 -17.76
N PHE A 42 5.87 17.55 -17.41
CA PHE A 42 4.49 18.01 -17.23
C PHE A 42 4.00 19.03 -18.27
N CYS A 43 4.89 19.52 -19.13
CA CYS A 43 4.50 20.47 -20.17
C CYS A 43 5.35 20.39 -21.43
N THR A 44 6.22 19.37 -21.54
CA THR A 44 7.16 19.09 -22.65
C THR A 44 8.09 20.24 -23.06
N ALA A 45 8.05 21.38 -22.35
CA ALA A 45 8.92 22.50 -22.60
C ALA A 45 10.40 22.12 -22.35
N PRO A 46 11.33 22.57 -23.21
CA PRO A 46 12.77 22.37 -23.00
C PRO A 46 13.22 22.89 -21.63
N LEU A 47 14.16 22.18 -21.01
CA LEU A 47 14.78 22.56 -19.74
C LEU A 47 16.15 23.22 -20.00
N ASP A 48 16.33 24.42 -19.47
CA ASP A 48 17.62 25.10 -19.44
C ASP A 48 18.47 24.54 -18.28
N LEU A 49 19.37 23.60 -18.60
CA LEU A 49 20.19 22.93 -17.60
C LEU A 49 21.28 23.83 -16.98
N ASP A 50 21.68 24.90 -17.68
CA ASP A 50 22.66 25.86 -17.19
C ASP A 50 22.06 26.74 -16.08
N ARG A 51 20.75 26.97 -16.14
CA ARG A 51 19.99 27.65 -15.08
C ARG A 51 19.42 26.66 -14.07
N SER A 52 20.24 26.27 -13.09
CA SER A 52 19.88 25.33 -12.01
C SER A 52 18.59 25.65 -11.23
N HIS A 53 18.15 26.92 -11.20
CA HIS A 53 16.90 27.34 -10.55
C HIS A 53 15.65 27.25 -11.44
N SER A 54 15.81 27.05 -12.75
CA SER A 54 14.71 27.03 -13.72
C SER A 54 13.98 25.68 -13.78
N TRP A 55 14.58 24.63 -13.20
CA TRP A 55 14.07 23.27 -13.20
C TRP A 55 14.41 22.53 -11.90
N GLY A 56 13.88 21.33 -11.74
CA GLY A 56 14.23 20.44 -10.64
C GLY A 56 13.57 19.08 -10.78
N LEU A 57 13.62 18.29 -9.70
CA LEU A 57 12.90 17.02 -9.62
C LEU A 57 11.55 17.19 -8.93
N SER A 58 10.52 16.63 -9.56
CA SER A 58 9.18 16.54 -9.01
C SER A 58 8.78 15.08 -8.87
N PRO A 59 8.30 14.64 -7.70
CA PRO A 59 7.86 13.26 -7.53
C PRO A 59 6.53 13.01 -8.24
N LEU A 60 6.31 11.89 -8.91
CA LEU A 60 5.02 11.51 -9.50
C LEU A 60 3.93 11.40 -8.44
N VAL A 61 4.26 10.76 -7.32
CA VAL A 61 3.45 10.76 -6.09
C VAL A 61 4.19 11.60 -5.04
N PRO A 62 3.67 12.76 -4.63
CA PRO A 62 4.25 13.59 -3.57
C PRO A 62 4.59 12.80 -2.31
N LEU A 63 5.71 13.14 -1.66
CA LEU A 63 6.14 12.51 -0.40
C LEU A 63 5.09 12.69 0.70
N SER A 64 4.43 13.86 0.73
CA SER A 64 3.32 14.13 1.63
C SER A 64 2.13 13.18 1.40
N LEU A 65 1.98 12.62 0.19
CA LEU A 65 0.97 11.62 -0.17
C LEU A 65 1.52 10.19 -0.10
N ALA A 66 2.55 9.99 0.72
CA ALA A 66 3.27 8.72 0.92
C ALA A 66 3.94 8.14 -0.33
N GLY A 67 4.33 9.00 -1.27
CA GLY A 67 5.24 8.59 -2.35
C GLY A 67 6.61 8.19 -1.79
N PRO A 68 7.27 7.17 -2.38
CA PRO A 68 8.61 6.77 -1.98
C PRO A 68 9.66 7.81 -2.39
N ARG A 69 10.82 7.78 -1.72
CA ARG A 69 11.95 8.69 -2.00
C ARG A 69 12.90 8.16 -3.10
N ASP A 70 12.53 7.06 -3.75
CA ASP A 70 13.34 6.47 -4.81
C ASP A 70 13.37 7.33 -6.08
N THR A 71 14.38 7.05 -6.90
CA THR A 71 14.65 7.77 -8.15
C THR A 71 13.54 7.56 -9.18
N GLU A 72 12.92 6.40 -9.18
CA GLU A 72 11.84 6.03 -10.09
C GLU A 72 10.55 6.85 -9.85
N ASN A 73 10.35 7.41 -8.66
CA ASN A 73 9.28 8.38 -8.39
C ASN A 73 9.61 9.78 -8.92
N LEU A 74 10.85 10.10 -9.28
CA LEU A 74 11.25 11.46 -9.62
C LEU A 74 11.22 11.71 -11.13
N ARG A 75 10.70 12.87 -11.54
CA ARG A 75 10.73 13.35 -12.93
C ARG A 75 11.30 14.76 -13.01
N MET A 76 12.03 15.04 -14.09
CA MET A 76 12.49 16.40 -14.36
C MET A 76 11.31 17.29 -14.73
N ALA A 77 11.25 18.49 -14.14
CA ALA A 77 10.19 19.43 -14.40
C ALA A 77 10.69 20.87 -14.29
N CYS A 78 10.08 21.77 -15.06
CA CYS A 78 10.34 23.20 -14.94
C CYS A 78 9.78 23.74 -13.62
N LYS A 79 10.39 24.81 -13.11
CA LYS A 79 10.00 25.42 -11.84
C LYS A 79 8.54 25.85 -11.81
N ARG A 80 8.00 26.32 -12.95
CA ARG A 80 6.57 26.70 -13.09
C ARG A 80 5.65 25.54 -12.76
N CYS A 81 5.86 24.39 -13.41
CA CYS A 81 5.06 23.19 -13.19
C CYS A 81 5.20 22.65 -11.76
N ILE A 82 6.41 22.69 -11.18
CA ILE A 82 6.65 22.28 -9.78
C ILE A 82 5.85 23.16 -8.82
N THR A 83 5.98 24.48 -8.95
CA THR A 83 5.30 25.46 -8.08
C THR A 83 3.80 25.35 -8.21
N GLU A 84 3.30 25.30 -9.45
CA GLU A 84 1.86 25.26 -9.70
C GLU A 84 1.24 23.96 -9.19
N ARG A 85 1.83 22.79 -9.50
CA ARG A 85 1.32 21.52 -9.00
C ARG A 85 1.34 21.48 -7.46
N GLY A 86 2.42 21.97 -6.85
CA GLY A 86 2.62 21.90 -5.41
C GLY A 86 2.60 20.44 -4.91
N THR A 87 1.87 20.19 -3.82
CA THR A 87 1.72 18.85 -3.22
C THR A 87 0.53 18.06 -3.76
N ARG A 88 -0.07 18.48 -4.88
CA ARG A 88 -1.20 17.78 -5.49
C ARG A 88 -0.74 16.47 -6.15
N ASP A 89 -1.60 15.46 -6.08
CA ASP A 89 -1.52 14.30 -6.95
C ASP A 89 -1.70 14.71 -8.42
N LEU A 90 -1.13 13.97 -9.38
CA LEU A 90 -1.29 14.28 -10.81
C LEU A 90 -2.75 14.29 -11.25
N LEU A 91 -3.57 13.38 -10.72
CA LEU A 91 -5.01 13.34 -11.02
C LEU A 91 -5.79 14.50 -10.39
N ALA A 92 -5.20 15.18 -9.39
CA ALA A 92 -5.75 16.37 -8.76
C ALA A 92 -5.28 17.68 -9.43
N TRP A 93 -4.59 17.58 -10.57
CA TRP A 93 -4.07 18.72 -11.32
C TRP A 93 -4.79 18.83 -12.68
N PRO A 94 -5.97 19.49 -12.72
CA PRO A 94 -6.81 19.49 -13.92
C PRO A 94 -6.14 20.16 -15.13
N GLU A 95 -5.23 21.12 -14.90
CA GLU A 95 -4.49 21.79 -15.96
C GLU A 95 -3.45 20.89 -16.64
N LEU A 96 -3.11 19.73 -16.06
CA LEU A 96 -2.11 18.81 -16.61
C LEU A 96 -2.54 18.23 -17.96
N SER A 97 -3.79 17.78 -18.07
CA SER A 97 -4.31 17.18 -19.32
C SER A 97 -4.40 18.19 -20.47
N GLN A 98 -4.45 19.48 -20.16
CA GLN A 98 -4.44 20.56 -21.16
C GLN A 98 -3.02 20.87 -21.67
N ARG A 99 -1.97 20.45 -20.94
CA ARG A 99 -0.56 20.78 -21.24
C ARG A 99 0.19 19.67 -21.93
N LEU A 100 -0.24 18.43 -21.71
CA LEU A 100 0.41 17.26 -22.28
C LEU A 100 -0.45 16.69 -23.41
N PRO A 101 0.17 16.28 -24.53
CA PRO A 101 -0.50 15.41 -25.48
C PRO A 101 -0.93 14.08 -24.80
N PRO A 102 -1.90 13.35 -25.37
CA PRO A 102 -2.45 12.14 -24.75
C PRO A 102 -1.39 11.07 -24.44
N GLU A 103 -0.47 10.78 -25.37
CA GLU A 103 0.53 9.72 -25.18
C GLU A 103 1.51 10.00 -24.01
N PRO A 104 2.18 11.17 -23.92
CA PRO A 104 2.97 11.52 -22.75
C PRO A 104 2.17 11.55 -21.44
N LEU A 105 0.90 11.96 -21.49
CA LEU A 105 0.03 11.95 -20.32
C LEU A 105 -0.24 10.52 -19.84
N ASP A 106 -0.61 9.61 -20.74
CA ASP A 106 -0.89 8.21 -20.42
C ASP A 106 0.35 7.50 -19.85
N ALA A 107 1.51 7.75 -20.44
CA ALA A 107 2.78 7.24 -19.92
C ALA A 107 3.07 7.74 -18.49
N LEU A 108 2.82 9.04 -18.24
CA LEU A 108 3.02 9.65 -16.93
C LEU A 108 2.05 9.07 -15.88
N LEU A 109 0.80 8.80 -16.26
CA LEU A 109 -0.20 8.18 -15.39
C LEU A 109 0.10 6.70 -15.13
N ALA A 110 0.60 5.97 -16.13
CA ALA A 110 1.08 4.59 -15.96
C ALA A 110 2.26 4.52 -14.97
N ASP A 111 3.24 5.42 -15.12
CA ASP A 111 4.36 5.54 -14.19
C ASP A 111 3.90 5.86 -12.77
N ARG A 112 2.92 6.78 -12.62
CA ARG A 112 2.30 7.07 -11.32
C ARG A 112 1.71 5.81 -10.69
N LEU A 113 1.00 4.98 -11.46
CA LEU A 113 0.42 3.73 -10.95
C LEU A 113 1.50 2.74 -10.49
N LEU A 114 2.63 2.64 -11.20
CA LEU A 114 3.76 1.81 -10.78
C LEU A 114 4.35 2.29 -9.44
N VAL A 115 4.50 3.62 -9.27
CA VAL A 115 4.94 4.20 -7.99
C VAL A 115 3.96 3.86 -6.87
N LEU A 116 2.65 3.96 -7.10
CA LEU A 116 1.64 3.70 -6.07
C LEU A 116 1.66 2.27 -5.52
N GLN A 117 2.12 1.29 -6.31
CA GLN A 117 2.28 -0.11 -5.86
C GLN A 117 3.34 -0.28 -4.76
N ARG A 118 4.24 0.70 -4.61
CA ARG A 118 5.31 0.73 -3.60
C ARG A 118 5.24 1.95 -2.67
N SER A 119 4.16 2.72 -2.76
CA SER A 119 3.83 3.81 -1.82
C SER A 119 3.15 3.26 -0.57
N ASP A 120 3.14 4.02 0.54
CA ASP A 120 2.34 3.61 1.69
C ASP A 120 0.84 3.71 1.36
N ASN A 121 0.10 2.64 1.65
CA ASN A 121 -1.34 2.56 1.46
C ASN A 121 -2.02 2.13 2.75
N HIS A 122 -3.16 2.73 3.07
CA HIS A 122 -4.01 2.26 4.17
C HIS A 122 -4.46 0.83 3.98
N LEU A 123 -4.82 0.18 5.08
CA LEU A 123 -5.45 -1.13 5.00
C LEU A 123 -6.71 -1.05 4.13
N VAL A 124 -7.04 -2.18 3.52
CA VAL A 124 -8.27 -2.34 2.74
C VAL A 124 -9.28 -3.12 3.58
N GLU A 125 -10.56 -3.01 3.26
CA GLU A 125 -11.65 -3.56 4.08
C GLU A 125 -11.65 -5.09 4.13
N VAL A 126 -11.03 -5.74 3.14
CA VAL A 126 -10.96 -7.21 3.14
C VAL A 126 -10.06 -7.74 4.25
N GLY A 127 -10.53 -8.79 4.91
CA GLY A 127 -9.84 -9.39 6.04
C GLY A 127 -8.47 -9.98 5.68
N ARG A 128 -7.65 -10.22 6.72
CA ARG A 128 -6.27 -10.75 6.65
C ARG A 128 -6.07 -11.89 5.65
N PHE A 129 -7.03 -12.81 5.55
CA PHE A 129 -6.93 -14.02 4.73
C PHE A 129 -7.36 -13.84 3.26
N ALA A 130 -7.82 -12.64 2.87
CA ALA A 130 -8.15 -12.34 1.48
C ALA A 130 -7.01 -12.72 0.53
N LYS A 131 -7.29 -12.95 -0.76
CA LYS A 131 -6.23 -13.22 -1.75
C LYS A 131 -5.43 -11.93 -2.03
N PRO A 132 -4.10 -12.00 -2.26
CA PRO A 132 -3.33 -10.82 -2.63
C PRO A 132 -3.96 -10.04 -3.80
N ALA A 133 -4.46 -10.76 -4.81
CA ALA A 133 -5.19 -10.18 -5.94
C ALA A 133 -6.44 -9.36 -5.52
N THR A 134 -7.20 -9.81 -4.52
CA THR A 134 -8.37 -9.06 -4.01
C THR A 134 -7.97 -7.75 -3.35
N VAL A 135 -6.86 -7.75 -2.59
CA VAL A 135 -6.34 -6.53 -1.97
C VAL A 135 -5.78 -5.59 -3.03
N LEU A 136 -5.06 -6.13 -4.01
CA LEU A 136 -4.55 -5.34 -5.12
C LEU A 136 -5.70 -4.70 -5.91
N ALA A 137 -6.79 -5.42 -6.18
CA ALA A 137 -7.97 -4.86 -6.86
C ALA A 137 -8.58 -3.68 -6.08
N GLN A 138 -8.75 -3.80 -4.76
CA GLN A 138 -9.24 -2.68 -3.94
C GLN A 138 -8.25 -1.50 -3.89
N LEU A 139 -6.95 -1.75 -3.93
CA LEU A 139 -5.96 -0.68 -4.02
C LEU A 139 -5.97 -0.02 -5.40
N GLN A 140 -6.07 -0.80 -6.47
CA GLN A 140 -6.19 -0.29 -7.84
C GLN A 140 -7.43 0.60 -7.98
N GLU A 141 -8.56 0.17 -7.43
CA GLU A 141 -9.78 1.00 -7.38
C GLU A 141 -9.53 2.31 -6.64
N ARG A 142 -8.70 2.33 -5.60
CA ARG A 142 -8.35 3.60 -4.95
C ARG A 142 -7.39 4.46 -5.77
N TRP A 143 -6.53 3.84 -6.56
CA TRP A 143 -5.48 4.53 -7.32
C TRP A 143 -5.97 5.24 -8.59
N ILE A 144 -7.16 4.88 -9.09
CA ILE A 144 -7.82 5.61 -10.18
C ILE A 144 -8.26 7.02 -9.75
N HIS A 145 -8.32 7.27 -8.44
CA HIS A 145 -8.71 8.55 -7.88
C HIS A 145 -7.50 9.36 -7.37
N PRO A 146 -7.62 10.69 -7.32
CA PRO A 146 -6.59 11.54 -6.76
C PRO A 146 -6.39 11.29 -5.26
N ARG A 147 -5.14 11.06 -4.85
CA ARG A 147 -4.80 10.96 -3.44
C ARG A 147 -4.74 12.34 -2.79
N PHE A 148 -5.20 12.40 -1.54
CA PHE A 148 -5.08 13.58 -0.71
C PHE A 148 -4.79 13.17 0.74
N VAL A 149 -4.23 14.08 1.53
CA VAL A 149 -4.00 13.85 2.96
C VAL A 149 -5.13 14.47 3.77
N VAL A 150 -5.56 13.72 4.79
CA VAL A 150 -6.35 14.24 5.90
C VAL A 150 -5.53 14.03 7.17
N HIS A 151 -5.43 15.05 7.99
CA HIS A 151 -4.75 14.99 9.27
C HIS A 151 -5.77 14.70 10.35
N ALA A 152 -5.43 13.79 11.27
CA ALA A 152 -6.26 13.46 12.42
C ALA A 152 -5.46 13.70 13.70
N GLN A 153 -6.05 14.40 14.66
CA GLN A 153 -5.44 14.68 15.96
C GLN A 153 -6.44 14.36 17.06
N ARG A 154 -6.01 13.63 18.08
CA ARG A 154 -6.84 13.40 19.28
C ARG A 154 -6.93 14.70 20.08
N HIS A 155 -8.10 14.97 20.64
CA HIS A 155 -8.39 16.09 21.51
C HIS A 155 -9.09 15.57 22.79
N SER A 156 -9.26 16.41 23.80
CA SER A 156 -9.77 16.01 25.13
C SER A 156 -11.19 15.41 25.11
N ASP A 157 -12.00 15.78 24.12
CA ASP A 157 -13.42 15.39 23.98
C ASP A 157 -13.72 14.65 22.65
N GLY A 158 -12.69 14.21 21.93
CA GLY A 158 -12.85 13.54 20.64
C GLY A 158 -11.65 13.70 19.72
N TRP A 159 -11.91 13.97 18.44
CA TRP A 159 -10.91 14.05 17.39
C TRP A 159 -11.12 15.27 16.50
N ILE A 160 -10.01 15.82 16.01
CA ILE A 160 -10.00 16.84 14.99
C ILE A 160 -9.49 16.20 13.70
N VAL A 161 -10.24 16.34 12.61
CA VAL A 161 -9.80 15.94 11.27
C VAL A 161 -9.76 17.16 10.36
N GLY A 162 -8.75 17.25 9.48
CA GLY A 162 -8.65 18.42 8.60
C GLY A 162 -7.52 18.39 7.59
N TRP A 163 -7.51 19.39 6.73
CA TRP A 163 -6.54 19.56 5.64
C TRP A 163 -6.35 21.04 5.28
N PRO A 164 -5.29 21.44 4.57
CA PRO A 164 -5.09 22.84 4.17
C PRO A 164 -6.26 23.41 3.35
N LEU A 165 -6.59 24.69 3.54
CA LEU A 165 -7.66 25.34 2.78
C LEU A 165 -7.29 25.53 1.31
N ALA A 166 -6.01 25.78 1.00
CA ALA A 166 -5.49 25.84 -0.37
C ALA A 166 -5.79 24.56 -1.18
N HIS A 167 -6.09 23.46 -0.49
CA HIS A 167 -6.46 22.20 -1.09
C HIS A 167 -7.98 22.08 -1.36
N ARG A 168 -8.86 22.93 -0.81
CA ARG A 168 -10.32 22.81 -0.97
C ARG A 168 -10.84 22.91 -2.41
N ALA A 169 -10.09 23.51 -3.34
CA ALA A 169 -10.51 23.69 -4.73
C ALA A 169 -10.79 22.37 -5.50
N HIS A 170 -10.44 21.20 -4.94
CA HIS A 170 -10.72 19.91 -5.55
C HIS A 170 -12.17 19.46 -5.26
N LEU A 171 -12.96 19.14 -6.29
CA LEU A 171 -14.38 18.74 -6.17
C LEU A 171 -14.61 17.71 -5.05
N THR A 172 -13.82 16.63 -5.04
CA THR A 172 -13.89 15.58 -4.02
C THR A 172 -13.77 16.12 -2.59
N ARG A 173 -13.00 17.17 -2.31
CA ARG A 173 -12.81 17.68 -0.95
C ARG A 173 -14.00 18.46 -0.43
N ASN A 174 -14.78 19.10 -1.31
CA ASN A 174 -16.05 19.71 -0.91
C ASN A 174 -17.08 18.63 -0.54
N ASP A 175 -17.12 17.54 -1.31
CA ASP A 175 -17.98 16.38 -1.03
C ASP A 175 -17.61 15.74 0.31
N LEU A 176 -16.32 15.64 0.63
CA LEU A 176 -15.85 15.13 1.93
C LEU A 176 -16.20 16.06 3.09
N ALA A 177 -16.10 17.38 2.89
CA ALA A 177 -16.53 18.36 3.89
C ALA A 177 -18.05 18.29 4.11
N ALA A 178 -18.84 17.99 3.07
CA ALA A 178 -20.27 17.74 3.20
C ALA A 178 -20.55 16.41 3.91
N LEU A 179 -19.82 15.34 3.59
CA LEU A 179 -19.91 14.04 4.23
C LEU A 179 -19.61 14.13 5.73
N LEU A 180 -18.54 14.80 6.13
CA LEU A 180 -18.19 14.94 7.54
C LEU A 180 -19.27 15.71 8.32
N ARG A 181 -19.82 16.79 7.74
CA ARG A 181 -20.89 17.58 8.37
C ARG A 181 -22.22 16.84 8.44
N ASN A 182 -22.65 16.26 7.32
CA ASN A 182 -24.02 15.79 7.16
C ASN A 182 -24.20 14.34 7.63
N MET A 183 -23.20 13.48 7.39
CA MET A 183 -23.28 12.06 7.73
C MET A 183 -22.72 11.76 9.13
N HIS A 184 -21.62 12.42 9.49
CA HIS A 184 -20.91 12.16 10.76
C HIS A 184 -21.11 13.27 11.79
N GLN A 185 -22.02 14.22 11.51
CA GLN A 185 -22.35 15.35 12.40
C GLN A 185 -21.11 16.14 12.86
N GLY A 186 -20.07 16.16 12.02
CA GLY A 186 -18.81 16.82 12.34
C GLY A 186 -18.99 18.32 12.43
N GLN A 187 -18.61 18.88 13.57
CA GLN A 187 -18.68 20.32 13.77
C GLN A 187 -17.57 21.00 12.99
N TRP A 188 -17.94 21.93 12.10
CA TRP A 188 -16.99 22.78 11.40
C TRP A 188 -16.22 23.67 12.39
N LEU A 189 -14.90 23.71 12.24
CA LEU A 189 -14.00 24.55 13.01
C LEU A 189 -13.45 25.62 12.06
N GLU A 190 -13.81 26.88 12.32
CA GLU A 190 -13.40 28.00 11.45
C GLU A 190 -11.93 28.34 11.65
N HIS A 191 -11.16 28.29 10.56
CA HIS A 191 -9.76 28.71 10.52
C HIS A 191 -9.42 29.20 9.11
N PRO A 192 -8.63 30.28 8.95
CA PRO A 192 -8.32 30.86 7.64
C PRO A 192 -7.51 29.94 6.72
N ASP A 193 -6.62 29.11 7.28
CA ASP A 193 -5.68 28.31 6.47
C ASP A 193 -6.01 26.82 6.36
N VAL A 194 -6.98 26.29 7.12
CA VAL A 194 -7.31 24.87 7.14
C VAL A 194 -8.82 24.66 7.19
N VAL A 195 -9.28 23.58 6.56
CA VAL A 195 -10.61 23.04 6.79
C VAL A 195 -10.48 22.01 7.91
N ALA A 196 -11.20 22.19 9.01
CA ALA A 196 -11.14 21.30 10.16
C ALA A 196 -12.54 20.96 10.69
N PHE A 197 -12.69 19.74 11.19
CA PHE A 197 -13.91 19.23 11.78
C PHE A 197 -13.60 18.58 13.12
N ARG A 198 -14.42 18.88 14.12
CA ARG A 198 -14.45 18.12 15.38
C ARG A 198 -15.42 16.96 15.24
N LEU A 199 -14.96 15.78 15.58
CA LEU A 199 -15.71 14.52 15.61
C LEU A 199 -15.68 13.97 17.03
N THR A 200 -16.80 13.41 17.48
CA THR A 200 -16.87 12.66 18.73
C THR A 200 -16.18 11.29 18.58
N GLU A 201 -15.81 10.66 19.69
CA GLU A 201 -15.05 9.40 19.66
C GLU A 201 -15.84 8.23 19.03
N ASP A 202 -17.16 8.22 19.20
CA ASP A 202 -18.08 7.22 18.66
C ASP A 202 -18.21 7.26 17.13
N VAL A 203 -18.15 8.45 16.51
CA VAL A 203 -18.30 8.58 15.04
C VAL A 203 -16.95 8.64 14.31
N PHE A 204 -15.87 8.98 15.01
CA PHE A 204 -14.54 9.19 14.40
C PHE A 204 -14.08 7.99 13.56
N GLN A 205 -14.27 6.77 14.06
CA GLN A 205 -13.83 5.56 13.36
C GLN A 205 -14.54 5.38 12.02
N ALA A 206 -15.88 5.53 12.01
CA ALA A 206 -16.67 5.41 10.80
C ALA A 206 -16.27 6.50 9.78
N ALA A 207 -16.10 7.74 10.26
CA ALA A 207 -15.69 8.87 9.43
C ALA A 207 -14.31 8.65 8.78
N VAL A 208 -13.32 8.21 9.56
CA VAL A 208 -11.96 7.95 9.07
C VAL A 208 -11.94 6.82 8.05
N TRP A 209 -12.62 5.70 8.30
CA TRP A 209 -12.68 4.61 7.33
C TRP A 209 -13.39 5.00 6.05
N GLN A 210 -14.44 5.83 6.14
CA GLN A 210 -15.11 6.35 4.95
C GLN A 210 -14.22 7.32 4.16
N LEU A 211 -13.45 8.17 4.84
CA LEU A 211 -12.42 9.00 4.19
C LEU A 211 -11.38 8.14 3.46
N ILE A 212 -10.92 7.06 4.08
CA ILE A 212 -9.97 6.10 3.48
C ILE A 212 -10.58 5.38 2.27
N ALA A 213 -11.84 4.97 2.36
CA ALA A 213 -12.58 4.39 1.24
C ALA A 213 -12.66 5.38 0.06
N LEU A 214 -12.83 6.66 0.38
CA LEU A 214 -12.77 7.80 -0.55
C LEU A 214 -11.34 8.31 -0.81
N HIS A 215 -10.35 7.41 -0.73
CA HIS A 215 -8.97 7.62 -1.20
C HIS A 215 -8.13 8.61 -0.39
N ALA A 216 -8.60 9.02 0.79
CA ALA A 216 -7.82 9.80 1.73
C ALA A 216 -6.66 8.98 2.29
N LEU A 217 -5.48 9.59 2.36
CA LEU A 217 -4.42 9.18 3.25
C LEU A 217 -4.60 9.92 4.58
N VAL A 218 -5.31 9.29 5.51
CA VAL A 218 -5.44 9.80 6.89
C VAL A 218 -4.13 9.63 7.66
N ILE A 219 -3.59 10.70 8.22
CA ILE A 219 -2.29 10.72 8.93
C ILE A 219 -2.51 11.24 10.36
N PRO A 220 -2.02 10.52 11.39
CA PRO A 220 -2.05 11.03 12.75
C PRO A 220 -1.08 12.20 12.91
N LEU A 221 -1.55 13.29 13.52
CA LEU A 221 -0.71 14.36 14.05
C LEU A 221 -0.47 14.09 15.54
N PRO A 222 0.69 13.54 15.92
CA PRO A 222 0.92 13.15 17.30
C PRO A 222 1.04 14.37 18.23
N LEU A 223 0.34 14.34 19.36
CA LEU A 223 0.56 15.25 20.49
C LEU A 223 1.72 14.69 21.33
N GLY A 224 2.98 14.89 20.90
CA GLY A 224 4.14 14.35 21.62
C GLY A 224 4.48 12.88 21.30
N THR A 225 5.52 12.35 21.95
CA THR A 225 6.36 11.22 21.50
C THR A 225 5.81 9.79 21.64
N ALA A 226 4.50 9.57 21.80
CA ALA A 226 3.96 8.21 21.81
C ALA A 226 2.83 8.03 20.80
N LEU A 227 3.02 7.10 19.86
CA LEU A 227 1.90 6.46 19.17
C LEU A 227 0.99 5.85 20.24
N PRO A 228 -0.35 5.88 20.08
CA PRO A 228 -1.25 5.14 20.95
C PRO A 228 -0.76 3.69 21.08
N PRO A 229 -0.52 3.18 22.30
CA PRO A 229 0.06 1.85 22.53
C PRO A 229 -0.87 0.71 22.11
N ASP A 230 -2.14 1.03 21.81
CA ASP A 230 -3.18 0.05 21.58
C ASP A 230 -3.32 -0.31 20.08
N ARG A 231 -3.17 -1.60 19.78
CA ARG A 231 -3.39 -2.22 18.45
C ARG A 231 -4.83 -2.72 18.29
N SER A 232 -5.77 -2.17 19.06
CA SER A 232 -7.21 -2.41 18.93
C SER A 232 -7.73 -2.05 17.53
N PHE A 233 -8.93 -2.54 17.20
CA PHE A 233 -9.58 -2.28 15.92
C PHE A 233 -9.65 -0.77 15.60
N GLU A 234 -9.76 0.05 16.63
CA GLU A 234 -9.91 1.51 16.61
C GLU A 234 -8.64 2.25 16.14
N ASN A 235 -7.45 1.65 16.23
CA ASN A 235 -6.20 2.33 15.81
C ASN A 235 -5.67 1.83 14.46
N ARG A 236 -6.41 0.95 13.79
CA ARG A 236 -5.97 0.29 12.54
C ARG A 236 -5.91 1.23 11.35
N TRP A 237 -6.64 2.33 11.38
CA TRP A 237 -6.57 3.36 10.36
C TRP A 237 -5.18 4.01 10.27
N MET A 238 -4.34 3.92 11.31
CA MET A 238 -2.95 4.41 11.26
C MET A 238 -2.01 3.43 10.55
N ALA A 239 -2.42 2.17 10.38
CA ALA A 239 -1.60 1.12 9.79
C ALA A 239 -1.59 1.21 8.26
N ARG A 240 -0.40 1.08 7.69
CA ARG A 240 -0.16 1.22 6.25
C ARG A 240 0.74 0.10 5.74
N TYR A 241 0.55 -0.32 4.48
CA TYR A 241 1.51 -1.15 3.75
C TYR A 241 2.43 -0.26 2.92
N PRO A 242 3.74 -0.27 3.16
CA PRO A 242 4.73 0.25 2.23
C PRO A 242 4.92 -0.59 0.95
N SER A 243 4.49 -1.86 0.90
CA SER A 243 4.77 -2.68 -0.30
C SER A 243 3.85 -3.87 -0.55
N LEU A 244 3.78 -4.28 -1.82
CA LEU A 244 3.20 -5.56 -2.25
C LEU A 244 3.78 -6.77 -1.50
N ARG A 245 5.05 -6.72 -1.09
CA ARG A 245 5.68 -7.78 -0.28
C ARG A 245 4.96 -7.92 1.06
N GLN A 246 4.71 -6.82 1.78
CA GLN A 246 3.96 -6.88 3.04
C GLN A 246 2.51 -7.32 2.86
N ILE A 247 1.88 -6.92 1.75
CA ILE A 247 0.54 -7.39 1.36
C ILE A 247 0.52 -8.92 1.19
N ARG A 248 1.59 -9.55 0.68
CA ARG A 248 1.72 -11.01 0.55
C ARG A 248 2.03 -11.68 1.89
N LEU A 249 2.91 -11.08 2.69
CA LEU A 249 3.34 -11.58 3.99
C LEU A 249 2.23 -11.52 5.07
N ARG A 250 1.15 -10.75 4.86
CA ARG A 250 -0.01 -10.69 5.77
C ARG A 250 -0.58 -12.04 6.20
N ARG A 251 -0.43 -13.05 5.34
CA ARG A 251 -0.94 -14.41 5.55
C ARG A 251 -0.05 -15.25 6.47
N GLN A 252 1.23 -14.90 6.61
CA GLN A 252 2.27 -15.77 7.17
C GLN A 252 2.47 -15.63 8.69
N GLY A 253 1.69 -14.79 9.39
CA GLY A 253 1.50 -14.94 10.83
C GLY A 253 2.44 -14.17 11.76
N THR A 254 3.48 -13.52 11.24
CA THR A 254 4.42 -12.70 12.04
C THR A 254 4.44 -11.23 11.62
N HIS A 255 3.29 -10.70 11.17
CA HIS A 255 3.13 -9.25 11.09
C HIS A 255 2.51 -8.79 12.40
N GLU A 256 3.14 -7.80 13.05
CA GLU A 256 2.50 -7.03 14.12
C GLU A 256 1.09 -6.64 13.67
N ALA A 257 0.08 -7.13 14.37
CA ALA A 257 -1.31 -7.11 13.89
C ALA A 257 -1.89 -5.68 13.91
N PRO A 258 -2.56 -5.27 12.80
CA PRO A 258 -3.66 -4.31 12.90
C PRO A 258 -4.79 -4.69 11.93
N TRP A 259 -5.04 -5.98 11.68
CA TRP A 259 -5.98 -6.40 10.63
C TRP A 259 -7.42 -6.48 11.14
N PRO A 260 -8.42 -5.91 10.43
CA PRO A 260 -9.83 -6.23 10.62
C PRO A 260 -10.06 -7.76 10.61
N SER A 261 -10.04 -8.38 11.78
CA SER A 261 -10.83 -9.57 12.03
C SER A 261 -12.27 -9.09 11.98
N GLN A 262 -13.03 -9.53 10.99
CA GLN A 262 -14.48 -9.35 10.99
C GLN A 262 -15.01 -9.79 12.35
N ALA A 263 -15.47 -8.83 13.16
CA ALA A 263 -16.14 -8.94 14.45
C ALA A 263 -15.59 -9.94 15.50
N LYS A 264 -15.57 -9.51 16.78
CA LYS A 264 -15.37 -10.40 17.93
C LYS A 264 -16.41 -11.54 18.03
N ASP A 265 -17.47 -11.51 17.23
CA ASP A 265 -18.55 -12.50 17.22
C ASP A 265 -18.43 -13.57 16.11
N HIS A 266 -17.41 -13.48 15.25
CA HIS A 266 -17.08 -14.56 14.32
C HIS A 266 -15.94 -15.41 14.86
N ILE A 267 -16.27 -16.27 15.82
CA ILE A 267 -15.69 -17.62 15.82
C ILE A 267 -15.85 -18.14 14.40
N PRO A 268 -14.82 -18.66 13.70
CA PRO A 268 -15.01 -19.23 12.37
C PRO A 268 -16.04 -20.36 12.49
N ALA A 269 -17.30 -20.05 12.18
CA ALA A 269 -18.35 -21.03 12.05
C ALA A 269 -18.00 -21.82 10.79
N TYR A 270 -17.35 -22.95 10.98
CA TYR A 270 -17.12 -23.90 9.91
C TYR A 270 -18.49 -24.27 9.36
N SER A 271 -18.79 -23.86 8.13
CA SER A 271 -20.05 -24.25 7.50
C SER A 271 -20.24 -25.77 7.61
N ASP A 272 -21.29 -26.13 8.32
CA ASP A 272 -21.77 -27.46 8.66
C ASP A 272 -22.62 -28.03 7.50
N ARG A 273 -22.74 -27.26 6.40
CA ARG A 273 -23.34 -27.72 5.15
C ARG A 273 -22.54 -28.90 4.58
N PRO A 274 -23.18 -30.07 4.33
CA PRO A 274 -22.50 -31.29 3.89
C PRO A 274 -21.61 -31.11 2.65
N ASN A 275 -22.05 -30.29 1.69
CA ASN A 275 -21.28 -30.00 0.48
C ASN A 275 -20.02 -29.19 0.73
N ALA A 276 -20.03 -28.22 1.66
CA ALA A 276 -18.86 -27.41 1.99
C ALA A 276 -17.81 -28.23 2.75
N VAL A 277 -18.26 -29.18 3.57
CA VAL A 277 -17.40 -30.18 4.24
C VAL A 277 -16.81 -31.15 3.21
N ARG A 278 -17.64 -31.70 2.31
CA ARG A 278 -17.20 -32.62 1.24
C ARG A 278 -16.16 -31.99 0.32
N MET A 279 -16.39 -30.76 -0.14
CA MET A 279 -15.45 -30.04 -1.02
C MET A 279 -14.12 -29.73 -0.32
N ARG A 280 -14.12 -29.48 1.00
CA ARG A 280 -12.89 -29.29 1.78
C ARG A 280 -12.10 -30.59 1.90
N THR A 281 -12.77 -31.69 2.24
CA THR A 281 -12.14 -33.02 2.28
C THR A 281 -11.56 -33.42 0.93
N GLN A 282 -12.28 -33.15 -0.17
CA GLN A 282 -11.82 -33.44 -1.52
C GLN A 282 -10.60 -32.60 -1.91
N ARG A 283 -10.60 -31.29 -1.62
CA ARG A 283 -9.45 -30.40 -1.86
C ARG A 283 -8.23 -30.79 -1.02
N GLN A 284 -8.45 -31.24 0.20
CA GLN A 284 -7.38 -31.70 1.08
C GLN A 284 -6.77 -33.02 0.60
N ALA A 285 -7.61 -33.97 0.17
CA ALA A 285 -7.17 -35.21 -0.45
C ALA A 285 -6.43 -34.97 -1.78
N ALA A 286 -6.90 -34.03 -2.60
CA ALA A 286 -6.23 -33.63 -3.84
C ALA A 286 -4.83 -33.06 -3.58
N ARG A 287 -4.69 -32.16 -2.58
CA ARG A 287 -3.39 -31.59 -2.19
C ARG A 287 -2.43 -32.62 -1.62
N GLU A 288 -2.91 -33.56 -0.82
CA GLU A 288 -2.10 -34.69 -0.33
C GLU A 288 -1.63 -35.57 -1.50
N GLY A 289 -2.51 -35.84 -2.46
CA GLY A 289 -2.16 -36.59 -3.67
C GLY A 289 -1.11 -35.90 -4.53
N GLU A 290 -1.26 -34.59 -4.75
CA GLU A 290 -0.33 -33.77 -5.54
C GLU A 290 1.05 -33.69 -4.89
N THR A 291 1.12 -33.37 -3.60
CA THR A 291 2.39 -33.31 -2.86
C THR A 291 3.08 -34.67 -2.79
N LYS A 292 2.32 -35.77 -2.61
CA LYS A 292 2.86 -37.13 -2.67
C LYS A 292 3.41 -37.48 -4.06
N ALA A 293 2.70 -37.10 -5.13
CA ALA A 293 3.15 -37.36 -6.50
C ALA A 293 4.44 -36.61 -6.83
N GLN A 294 4.57 -35.34 -6.41
CA GLN A 294 5.77 -34.53 -6.58
C GLN A 294 6.97 -35.13 -5.83
N TRP A 295 6.77 -35.57 -4.58
CA TRP A 295 7.80 -36.26 -3.81
C TRP A 295 8.25 -37.57 -4.47
N LEU A 296 7.31 -38.42 -4.90
CA LEU A 296 7.63 -39.67 -5.59
C LEU A 296 8.37 -39.43 -6.90
N GLU A 297 8.01 -38.40 -7.65
CA GLU A 297 8.69 -38.03 -8.89
C GLU A 297 10.12 -37.53 -8.65
N ALA A 298 10.33 -36.67 -7.64
CA ALA A 298 11.67 -36.24 -7.25
C ALA A 298 12.54 -37.44 -6.83
N ARG A 299 11.98 -38.37 -6.05
CA ARG A 299 12.67 -39.60 -5.64
C ARG A 299 13.02 -40.50 -6.82
N ARG A 300 12.12 -40.64 -7.81
CA ARG A 300 12.40 -41.39 -9.05
C ARG A 300 13.50 -40.74 -9.88
N ARG A 301 13.49 -39.41 -10.01
CA ARG A 301 14.53 -38.67 -10.75
C ARG A 301 15.91 -38.86 -10.12
N LEU A 302 16.00 -38.74 -8.79
CA LEU A 302 17.24 -38.99 -8.05
C LEU A 302 17.74 -40.43 -8.25
N ALA A 303 16.86 -41.43 -8.08
CA ALA A 303 17.21 -42.84 -8.28
C ALA A 303 17.67 -43.14 -9.72
N LYS A 304 17.00 -42.57 -10.74
CA LYS A 304 17.38 -42.71 -12.14
C LYS A 304 18.75 -42.09 -12.42
N ARG A 305 19.05 -40.94 -11.82
CA ARG A 305 20.36 -40.28 -11.96
C ARG A 305 21.46 -41.05 -11.26
N ASP A 306 21.23 -41.53 -10.03
CA ASP A 306 22.15 -42.39 -9.29
C ASP A 306 22.47 -43.68 -10.09
N ALA A 307 21.44 -44.33 -10.65
CA ALA A 307 21.63 -45.51 -11.51
C ALA A 307 22.44 -45.20 -12.78
N GLY A 308 22.17 -44.07 -13.44
CA GLY A 308 22.92 -43.65 -14.64
C GLY A 308 24.37 -43.25 -14.36
N VAL A 309 24.68 -42.74 -13.15
CA VAL A 309 26.07 -42.54 -12.70
C VAL A 309 26.74 -43.90 -12.46
N ALA A 310 26.07 -44.80 -11.76
CA ALA A 310 26.61 -46.13 -11.43
C ALA A 310 26.87 -46.99 -12.68
N SER A 311 26.03 -46.88 -13.71
CA SER A 311 26.19 -47.59 -14.98
C SER A 311 27.18 -46.92 -15.95
N GLY A 312 27.75 -45.76 -15.59
CA GLY A 312 28.63 -44.97 -16.46
C GLY A 312 27.93 -44.31 -17.66
N THR A 313 26.60 -44.39 -17.75
CA THR A 313 25.81 -43.79 -18.84
C THR A 313 25.69 -42.27 -18.71
N LEU A 314 25.84 -41.75 -17.50
CA LEU A 314 25.81 -40.32 -17.21
C LEU A 314 27.09 -39.91 -16.49
N ARG A 315 27.52 -38.65 -16.66
CA ARG A 315 28.69 -38.11 -15.96
C ARG A 315 28.57 -38.28 -14.45
N ALA A 316 29.70 -38.46 -13.77
CA ALA A 316 29.77 -38.46 -12.32
C ALA A 316 29.13 -37.19 -11.71
N TRP A 317 28.64 -37.34 -10.48
CA TRP A 317 28.14 -36.22 -9.68
C TRP A 317 29.26 -35.20 -9.45
N LEU A 318 28.93 -33.92 -9.60
CA LEU A 318 29.80 -32.84 -9.13
C LEU A 318 29.69 -32.72 -7.60
N PRO A 319 30.71 -32.15 -6.92
CA PRO A 319 30.63 -31.87 -5.49
C PRO A 319 29.35 -31.09 -5.15
N GLY A 320 28.56 -31.61 -4.19
CA GLY A 320 27.32 -30.99 -3.73
C GLY A 320 26.07 -31.22 -4.60
N GLU A 321 26.21 -31.64 -5.86
CA GLU A 321 25.09 -31.80 -6.80
C GLU A 321 24.09 -32.88 -6.34
N ARG A 322 24.59 -34.02 -5.88
CA ARG A 322 23.76 -35.10 -5.32
C ARG A 322 23.07 -34.68 -4.03
N ALA A 323 23.78 -33.95 -3.17
CA ALA A 323 23.26 -33.46 -1.90
C ALA A 323 22.12 -32.45 -2.11
N ALA A 324 22.24 -31.57 -3.11
CA ALA A 324 21.20 -30.63 -3.49
C ALA A 324 19.93 -31.36 -3.99
N MET A 325 20.07 -32.37 -4.86
CA MET A 325 18.92 -33.17 -5.30
C MET A 325 18.29 -34.00 -4.17
N GLN A 326 19.07 -34.46 -3.19
CA GLN A 326 18.54 -35.12 -2.00
C GLN A 326 17.77 -34.13 -1.11
N ALA A 327 18.29 -32.91 -0.93
CA ALA A 327 17.59 -31.86 -0.18
C ALA A 327 16.22 -31.52 -0.81
N ASP A 328 16.15 -31.44 -2.15
CA ASP A 328 14.87 -31.25 -2.86
C ASP A 328 13.87 -32.39 -2.57
N VAL A 329 14.35 -33.64 -2.48
CA VAL A 329 13.51 -34.79 -2.11
C VAL A 329 13.01 -34.67 -0.66
N ASP A 330 13.86 -34.21 0.25
CA ASP A 330 13.55 -34.08 1.67
C ASP A 330 12.57 -32.92 1.95
N ASP A 331 12.68 -31.81 1.21
CA ASP A 331 11.75 -30.68 1.27
C ASP A 331 10.35 -31.08 0.76
N LEU A 332 10.30 -31.85 -0.33
CA LEU A 332 9.04 -32.38 -0.86
C LEU A 332 8.43 -33.44 0.06
N ALA A 333 9.25 -34.25 0.74
CA ALA A 333 8.79 -35.16 1.77
C ALA A 333 8.16 -34.40 2.95
N SER A 334 8.81 -33.34 3.42
CA SER A 334 8.31 -32.48 4.50
C SER A 334 6.97 -31.83 4.14
N SER A 335 6.86 -31.31 2.91
CA SER A 335 5.62 -30.74 2.36
C SER A 335 4.46 -31.75 2.31
N TRP A 336 4.75 -33.01 1.94
CA TRP A 336 3.76 -34.09 1.97
C TRP A 336 3.35 -34.47 3.41
N LEU A 337 4.32 -34.56 4.34
CA LEU A 337 4.05 -34.88 5.75
C LEU A 337 3.18 -33.81 6.41
N GLU A 338 3.41 -32.53 6.13
CA GLU A 338 2.55 -31.44 6.60
C GLU A 338 1.12 -31.54 6.05
N ALA A 339 0.98 -31.82 4.74
CA ALA A 339 -0.32 -32.00 4.11
C ALA A 339 -1.09 -33.19 4.73
N ARG A 340 -0.38 -34.26 5.08
CA ARG A 340 -0.92 -35.45 5.77
C ARG A 340 -1.28 -35.18 7.23
N GLN A 341 -0.45 -34.47 7.99
CA GLN A 341 -0.74 -34.13 9.39
C GLN A 341 -1.98 -33.24 9.52
N ARG A 342 -2.17 -32.27 8.61
CA ARG A 342 -3.40 -31.45 8.55
C ARG A 342 -4.67 -32.29 8.31
N LYS A 343 -4.57 -33.46 7.66
CA LYS A 343 -5.70 -34.39 7.46
C LYS A 343 -6.00 -35.21 8.72
N VAL A 344 -4.96 -35.58 9.48
CA VAL A 344 -5.11 -36.28 10.75
C VAL A 344 -5.74 -35.37 11.82
N GLN A 345 -5.28 -34.12 11.92
CA GLN A 345 -5.87 -33.13 12.83
C GLN A 345 -7.31 -32.74 12.44
N GLY A 346 -7.63 -32.69 11.15
CA GLY A 346 -9.00 -32.51 10.67
C GLY A 346 -9.93 -33.69 10.91
N ARG A 347 -9.39 -34.88 11.23
CA ARG A 347 -10.16 -36.08 11.62
C ARG A 347 -10.37 -36.18 13.14
N SER A 348 -9.45 -35.68 13.97
CA SER A 348 -9.56 -35.74 15.44
C SER A 348 -10.46 -34.67 16.07
N GLN A 349 -10.95 -33.71 15.27
CA GLN A 349 -11.88 -32.66 15.70
C GLN A 349 -13.34 -32.93 15.30
N ARG A 350 -13.69 -34.18 14.96
CA ARG A 350 -15.08 -34.63 14.87
C ARG A 350 -15.40 -35.44 16.14
N PRO A 351 -16.49 -35.15 16.87
CA PRO A 351 -16.96 -36.03 17.93
C PRO A 351 -17.31 -37.41 17.36
#